data_AF-A0ABD2J7C4-F1
#
_entry.id   AF-A0ABD2J7C4-F1
#
_cell.length_a   1.000
_cell.length_b   1.000
_cell.length_c   1.000
_cell.angle_alpha   90.00
_cell.angle_beta   90.00
_cell.angle_gamma   90.00
#
_symmetry.space_group_name_H-M   'P 1'
#
loop_
_entity.id
_entity.type
_entity.pdbx_description
1 polymer ?
#
loop_
_entity_poly.entity_id
_entity_poly.type
_entity_poly.pdbx_seq_one_letter_code
_entity_poly.pdbx_strand_id
1 'polypeptide(L)'
;MPPAAGNKWTKLMLSTGEYADVHFLVGDGNEKELVPAHKLILSNASDVFAAMFRFDSQNANAENASTNCPVVEITDVEPSAFKVILSFIYAEDLSELNGGNAMAVLYAAEKYHIHGLVRPCFDVPISELPDVFFCIFHHDSPFPLWGMNHAAGVKMMKILQLKKDKWQF
;
A
#
# COMPACT_ATOMS: atom_id res chain seq x y z
N MET A 1 6.75 -12.49 -12.62
CA MET A 1 6.50 -13.60 -11.69
C MET A 1 6.58 -13.02 -10.29
N PRO A 2 5.52 -13.04 -9.48
CA PRO A 2 5.68 -12.71 -8.06
C PRO A 2 6.63 -13.73 -7.42
N PRO A 3 7.50 -13.32 -6.48
CA PRO A 3 8.41 -14.23 -5.82
C PRO A 3 7.62 -15.28 -5.01
N ALA A 4 8.00 -16.54 -5.15
CA ALA A 4 7.43 -17.65 -4.41
C ALA A 4 7.53 -17.41 -2.89
N ALA A 5 6.40 -17.50 -2.18
CA ALA A 5 6.25 -17.63 -0.72
C ALA A 5 7.37 -17.00 0.11
N GLY A 6 7.08 -15.83 0.69
CA GLY A 6 7.95 -15.02 1.56
C GLY A 6 9.17 -15.75 2.11
N ASN A 7 10.34 -15.53 1.48
CA ASN A 7 11.55 -16.17 1.95
C ASN A 7 11.87 -15.64 3.36
N LYS A 8 12.27 -16.53 4.28
CA LYS A 8 12.48 -16.18 5.70
C LYS A 8 13.43 -14.99 5.89
N TRP A 9 14.33 -14.75 4.94
CA TRP A 9 15.33 -13.69 4.98
C TRP A 9 14.76 -12.30 4.69
N THR A 10 13.83 -12.14 3.73
CA THR A 10 13.20 -10.85 3.45
C THR A 10 12.40 -10.38 4.64
N LYS A 11 11.64 -11.26 5.30
CA LYS A 11 10.95 -10.92 6.55
C LYS A 11 11.91 -10.43 7.64
N LEU A 12 13.09 -11.07 7.76
CA LEU A 12 14.13 -10.64 8.70
C LEU A 12 14.69 -9.25 8.33
N MET A 13 14.99 -9.01 7.06
CA MET A 13 15.46 -7.70 6.57
C MET A 13 14.49 -6.57 6.90
N LEU A 14 13.18 -6.79 6.68
CA LEU A 14 12.16 -5.81 7.05
C LEU A 14 12.13 -5.54 8.56
N SER A 15 12.20 -6.59 9.38
CA SER A 15 12.13 -6.45 10.85
C SER A 15 13.36 -5.78 11.47
N THR A 16 14.55 -6.00 10.89
CA THR A 16 15.82 -5.49 11.41
C THR A 16 16.20 -4.14 10.80
N GLY A 17 15.74 -3.85 9.58
CA GLY A 17 16.19 -2.69 8.81
C GLY A 17 17.65 -2.77 8.34
N GLU A 18 18.34 -3.90 8.54
CA GLU A 18 19.73 -4.06 8.12
C GLU A 18 19.86 -3.94 6.60
N TYR A 19 20.86 -3.18 6.15
CA TYR A 19 21.12 -2.91 4.72
C TYR A 19 20.03 -2.09 4.01
N ALA A 20 19.14 -1.43 4.75
CA ALA A 20 18.21 -0.48 4.17
C ALA A 20 18.95 0.61 3.40
N ASP A 21 18.56 0.83 2.15
CA ASP A 21 19.12 1.80 1.22
C ASP A 21 18.13 2.94 0.90
N VAL A 22 17.01 2.97 1.62
CA VAL A 22 16.00 4.03 1.63
C VAL A 22 15.27 4.05 2.97
N HIS A 23 14.88 5.24 3.43
CA HIS A 23 13.95 5.42 4.53
C HIS A 23 12.71 6.16 4.04
N PHE A 24 11.55 5.84 4.60
CA PHE A 24 10.30 6.52 4.32
C PHE A 24 9.84 7.27 5.56
N LEU A 25 9.56 8.55 5.44
CA LEU A 25 8.87 9.31 6.48
C LEU A 25 7.38 9.34 6.14
N VAL A 26 6.61 8.47 6.78
CA VAL A 26 5.21 8.17 6.44
C VAL A 26 4.27 8.82 7.43
N GLY A 27 3.16 9.39 6.97
CA GLY A 27 2.13 10.02 7.80
C GLY A 27 2.13 11.55 7.68
N ASP A 28 1.20 12.17 8.40
CA ASP A 28 1.01 13.63 8.40
C ASP A 28 1.11 14.22 9.82
N GLY A 29 1.50 15.48 9.89
CA GLY A 29 1.62 16.22 11.14
C GLY A 29 2.53 15.55 12.17
N ASN A 30 1.98 15.29 13.36
CA ASN A 30 2.71 14.70 14.50
C ASN A 30 2.73 13.16 14.47
N GLU A 31 2.06 12.52 13.52
CA GLU A 31 1.95 11.05 13.42
C GLU A 31 2.90 10.48 12.36
N LYS A 32 4.02 11.17 12.11
CA LYS A 32 5.03 10.73 11.15
C LYS A 32 5.91 9.63 11.73
N GLU A 33 6.10 8.57 10.96
CA GLU A 33 6.98 7.45 11.30
C GLU A 33 8.08 7.26 10.26
N LEU A 34 9.32 7.07 10.71
CA LEU A 34 10.44 6.73 9.84
C LEU A 34 10.54 5.20 9.69
N VAL A 35 10.45 4.72 8.46
CA VAL A 35 10.40 3.30 8.12
C VAL A 35 11.56 2.93 7.18
N PRO A 36 12.53 2.11 7.60
CA PRO A 36 13.61 1.65 6.74
C PRO A 36 13.11 0.61 5.72
N ALA A 37 13.64 0.64 4.49
CA ALA A 37 13.28 -0.31 3.44
C ALA A 37 14.39 -0.48 2.39
N HIS A 38 14.13 -1.35 1.41
CA HIS A 38 15.09 -1.78 0.40
C HIS A 38 14.56 -1.53 -1.01
N LYS A 39 15.24 -0.65 -1.76
CA LYS A 39 14.84 -0.21 -3.11
C LYS A 39 14.68 -1.36 -4.07
N LEU A 40 15.58 -2.35 -4.05
CA LEU A 40 15.52 -3.50 -4.96
C LEU A 40 14.24 -4.33 -4.75
N ILE A 41 13.88 -4.59 -3.50
CA ILE A 41 12.69 -5.38 -3.15
C ILE A 41 11.43 -4.61 -3.57
N LEU A 42 11.35 -3.32 -3.22
CA LEU A 42 10.23 -2.46 -3.56
C LEU A 42 10.06 -2.27 -5.07
N SER A 43 11.16 -2.07 -5.81
CA SER A 43 11.14 -1.90 -7.28
C SER A 43 10.65 -3.15 -8.01
N ASN A 44 10.94 -4.33 -7.45
CA ASN A 44 10.47 -5.58 -8.05
C ASN A 44 8.98 -5.82 -7.80
N ALA A 45 8.44 -5.29 -6.71
CA ALA A 45 7.05 -5.45 -6.32
C ALA A 45 6.10 -4.36 -6.87
N SER A 46 6.64 -3.19 -7.22
CA SER A 46 5.87 -2.02 -7.66
C SER A 46 6.60 -1.27 -8.76
N ASP A 47 5.91 -1.05 -9.88
CA ASP A 47 6.37 -0.20 -10.98
C ASP A 47 6.47 1.27 -10.55
N VAL A 48 5.59 1.73 -9.68
CA VAL A 48 5.62 3.09 -9.10
C VAL A 48 6.87 3.30 -8.27
N PHE A 49 7.22 2.37 -7.36
CA PHE A 49 8.47 2.46 -6.62
C PHE A 49 9.69 2.36 -7.54
N ALA A 50 9.67 1.49 -8.55
CA ALA A 50 10.74 1.40 -9.53
C ALA A 50 10.94 2.72 -10.31
N ALA A 51 9.86 3.37 -10.72
CA ALA A 51 9.90 4.66 -11.41
C ALA A 51 10.44 5.78 -10.50
N MET A 52 9.95 5.84 -9.25
CA MET A 52 10.39 6.79 -8.23
C MET A 52 11.92 6.72 -8.02
N PHE A 53 12.46 5.54 -7.76
CA PHE A 53 13.90 5.39 -7.49
C PHE A 53 14.77 5.61 -8.73
N ARG A 54 14.27 5.28 -9.93
CA ARG A 54 14.97 5.59 -11.19
C ARG A 54 15.07 7.11 -11.38
N PHE A 55 13.98 7.83 -11.18
CA PHE A 55 13.96 9.29 -11.28
C PHE A 55 14.92 9.93 -10.26
N ASP A 56 14.89 9.48 -9.00
CA ASP A 56 15.82 9.95 -7.97
C ASP A 56 17.28 9.72 -8.36
N SER A 57 17.61 8.56 -8.90
CA SER A 57 18.98 8.24 -9.33
C SER A 57 19.47 9.08 -10.51
N GLN A 58 18.57 9.44 -11.43
CA GLN A 58 18.89 10.24 -12.62
C GLN A 58 19.04 11.73 -12.30
N ASN A 59 18.33 12.20 -11.27
CA ASN A 59 18.34 13.59 -10.84
C ASN A 59 19.25 13.85 -9.63
N ALA A 60 20.01 12.85 -9.21
CA ALA A 60 21.02 12.98 -8.17
C ALA A 60 22.16 13.88 -8.66
N ASN A 61 22.08 15.18 -8.35
CA ASN A 61 23.19 16.09 -8.54
C ASN A 61 24.37 15.69 -7.62
N ALA A 62 25.60 15.93 -8.07
CA ALA A 62 26.84 15.56 -7.35
C ALA A 62 26.95 16.11 -5.91
N GLU A 63 26.18 17.15 -5.57
CA GLU A 63 26.10 17.74 -4.22
C GLU A 63 25.21 16.94 -3.26
N ASN A 64 24.25 16.15 -3.77
CA ASN A 64 23.35 15.29 -2.99
C ASN A 64 23.80 13.82 -2.93
N ALA A 65 24.94 13.50 -3.55
CA ALA A 65 25.59 12.18 -3.45
C ALA A 65 26.27 11.93 -2.09
N SER A 66 25.90 12.70 -1.07
CA SER A 66 26.48 12.67 0.27
C SER A 66 25.93 11.49 1.05
N THR A 67 26.65 10.35 1.00
CA THR A 67 26.88 9.34 2.07
C THR A 67 25.72 8.81 2.93
N ASN A 68 24.46 9.21 2.70
CA ASN A 68 23.32 8.94 3.57
C ASN A 68 22.22 8.19 2.80
N CYS A 69 21.54 7.28 3.49
CA CYS A 69 20.33 6.65 2.96
C CYS A 69 19.25 7.72 2.74
N PRO A 70 18.70 7.88 1.52
CA PRO A 70 17.72 8.92 1.22
C PRO A 70 16.43 8.72 2.02
N VAL A 71 15.80 9.83 2.40
CA VAL A 71 14.49 9.86 3.05
C VAL A 71 13.44 10.31 2.04
N VAL A 72 12.40 9.50 1.84
CA VAL A 72 11.25 9.79 0.97
C VAL A 72 10.04 10.10 1.85
N GLU A 73 9.43 11.27 1.70
CA GLU A 73 8.22 11.62 2.44
C GLU A 73 6.97 11.07 1.77
N ILE A 74 6.08 10.44 2.57
CA ILE A 74 4.78 9.95 2.14
C ILE A 74 3.73 10.52 3.10
N THR A 75 3.01 11.56 2.66
CA THR A 75 2.06 12.30 3.50
C THR A 75 0.61 11.87 3.35
N ASP A 76 0.29 11.12 2.29
CA ASP A 76 -1.08 10.72 1.93
C ASP A 76 -1.39 9.25 2.22
N VAL A 77 -0.49 8.57 2.94
CA VAL A 77 -0.67 7.19 3.41
C VAL A 77 -0.41 7.12 4.90
N GLU A 78 -1.31 6.45 5.62
CA GLU A 78 -1.16 6.20 7.04
C GLU A 78 0.01 5.23 7.32
N PRO A 79 0.80 5.43 8.39
CA PRO A 79 1.87 4.52 8.76
C PRO A 79 1.44 3.06 8.88
N SER A 80 0.23 2.81 9.42
CA SER A 80 -0.30 1.46 9.58
C SER A 80 -0.51 0.75 8.22
N ALA A 81 -1.06 1.47 7.24
CA ALA A 81 -1.29 0.94 5.90
C ALA A 81 0.02 0.67 5.15
N PHE A 82 1.00 1.56 5.32
CA PHE A 82 2.32 1.40 4.70
C PHE A 82 3.06 0.16 5.24
N LYS A 83 2.97 -0.10 6.55
CA LYS A 83 3.55 -1.30 7.17
C LYS A 83 2.93 -2.59 6.62
N VAL A 84 1.60 -2.65 6.45
CA VAL A 84 0.93 -3.81 5.83
C VAL A 84 1.43 -4.04 4.40
N ILE A 85 1.59 -2.97 3.62
CA ILE A 85 2.16 -3.03 2.27
C ILE A 85 3.57 -3.62 2.29
N LEU A 86 4.44 -3.17 3.20
CA LEU A 86 5.78 -3.72 3.31
C LEU A 86 5.74 -5.19 3.73
N SER A 87 4.96 -5.55 4.73
CA SER A 87 4.79 -6.94 5.18
C SER A 87 4.32 -7.86 4.04
N PHE A 88 3.40 -7.37 3.20
CA PHE A 88 2.96 -8.07 2.02
C PHE A 88 4.07 -8.20 0.96
N ILE A 89 4.77 -7.11 0.63
CA ILE A 89 5.84 -7.12 -0.38
C ILE A 89 6.98 -8.06 0.02
N TYR A 90 7.37 -8.08 1.29
CA TYR A 90 8.52 -8.85 1.75
C TYR A 90 8.16 -10.31 2.00
N ALA A 91 6.94 -10.61 2.44
CA ALA A 91 6.61 -11.93 2.96
C ALA A 91 5.20 -12.45 2.64
N GLU A 92 4.41 -11.75 1.82
CA GLU A 92 2.97 -11.99 1.64
C GLU A 92 2.21 -12.01 2.98
N ASP A 93 2.73 -11.30 3.98
CA ASP A 93 2.19 -11.29 5.34
C ASP A 93 1.09 -10.25 5.48
N LEU A 94 -0.10 -10.73 5.86
CA LEU A 94 -1.32 -9.95 6.02
C LEU A 94 -1.82 -9.95 7.47
N SER A 95 -1.00 -10.39 8.43
CA SER A 95 -1.40 -10.47 9.85
C SER A 95 -1.77 -9.12 10.46
N GLU A 96 -1.26 -8.02 9.90
CA GLU A 96 -1.57 -6.65 10.33
C GLU A 96 -2.76 -6.02 9.58
N LEU A 97 -3.29 -6.68 8.54
CA LEU A 97 -4.48 -6.22 7.82
C LEU A 97 -5.74 -6.49 8.65
N ASN A 98 -6.50 -5.44 8.95
CA ASN A 98 -7.72 -5.50 9.74
C ASN A 98 -8.74 -4.44 9.28
N GLY A 99 -9.97 -4.48 9.81
CA GLY A 99 -11.01 -3.57 9.35
C GLY A 99 -10.74 -2.07 9.58
N GLY A 100 -9.90 -1.72 10.55
CA GLY A 100 -9.50 -0.33 10.82
C GLY A 100 -8.59 0.25 9.75
N ASN A 101 -7.70 -0.56 9.15
CA ASN A 101 -6.73 -0.11 8.15
C ASN A 101 -7.02 -0.58 6.72
N ALA A 102 -7.99 -1.50 6.51
CA ALA A 102 -8.27 -2.12 5.21
C ALA A 102 -8.45 -1.11 4.07
N MET A 103 -9.14 0.01 4.33
CA MET A 103 -9.37 1.04 3.31
C MET A 103 -8.11 1.82 2.97
N ALA A 104 -7.30 2.15 3.98
CA ALA A 104 -6.02 2.84 3.78
C ALA A 104 -5.02 1.92 3.06
N VAL A 105 -5.01 0.63 3.39
CA VAL A 105 -4.21 -0.40 2.69
C VAL A 105 -4.67 -0.53 1.24
N LEU A 106 -5.98 -0.59 0.98
CA LEU A 106 -6.52 -0.65 -0.38
C LEU A 106 -6.10 0.56 -1.21
N TYR A 107 -6.23 1.77 -0.64
CA TYR A 107 -5.80 3.00 -1.29
C TYR A 107 -4.32 2.94 -1.66
N ALA A 108 -3.47 2.57 -0.71
CA ALA A 108 -2.03 2.54 -0.94
C ALA A 108 -1.62 1.38 -1.89
N ALA A 109 -2.31 0.25 -1.85
CA ALA A 109 -2.09 -0.87 -2.78
C ALA A 109 -2.40 -0.48 -4.22
N GLU A 110 -3.49 0.27 -4.46
CA GLU A 110 -3.80 0.85 -5.77
C GLU A 110 -2.79 1.95 -6.15
N LYS A 111 -2.44 2.84 -5.23
CA LYS A 111 -1.49 3.93 -5.48
C LYS A 111 -0.11 3.41 -5.92
N TYR A 112 0.39 2.36 -5.29
CA TYR A 112 1.69 1.77 -5.60
C TYR A 112 1.60 0.55 -6.52
N HIS A 113 0.43 0.26 -7.11
CA HIS A 113 0.19 -0.89 -7.99
C HIS A 113 0.69 -2.24 -7.44
N ILE A 114 0.44 -2.51 -6.16
CA ILE A 114 0.86 -3.76 -5.51
C ILE A 114 -0.17 -4.84 -5.81
N HIS A 115 0.06 -5.55 -6.91
CA HIS A 115 -0.81 -6.63 -7.35
C HIS A 115 -0.91 -7.74 -6.28
N GLY A 116 -2.11 -8.28 -6.07
CA GLY A 116 -2.36 -9.34 -5.09
C GLY A 116 -2.82 -8.85 -3.72
N LEU A 117 -2.49 -7.61 -3.32
CA LEU A 117 -2.91 -7.03 -2.03
C LEU A 117 -4.34 -6.46 -2.06
N VAL A 118 -4.83 -6.10 -3.26
CA VAL A 118 -6.16 -5.53 -3.45
C VAL A 118 -7.28 -6.49 -3.04
N ARG A 119 -7.19 -7.78 -3.39
CA ARG A 119 -8.23 -8.77 -3.07
C ARG A 119 -8.39 -9.00 -1.56
N PRO A 120 -7.32 -9.26 -0.80
CA PRO A 120 -7.40 -9.40 0.66
C PRO A 120 -8.06 -8.22 1.38
N CYS A 121 -7.93 -6.99 0.87
CA CYS A 121 -8.59 -5.82 1.46
C CYS A 121 -10.13 -5.90 1.43
N PHE A 122 -10.70 -6.69 0.53
CA PHE A 122 -12.15 -6.92 0.44
C PHE A 122 -12.63 -8.14 1.22
N ASP A 123 -11.72 -9.00 1.67
CA ASP A 123 -12.04 -10.24 2.40
C ASP A 123 -12.09 -10.02 3.93
N VAL A 124 -11.82 -8.79 4.38
CA VAL A 124 -11.89 -8.40 5.79
C VAL A 124 -13.36 -8.47 6.30
N PRO A 125 -13.63 -9.03 7.48
CA PRO A 125 -14.99 -9.16 8.00
C PRO A 125 -15.72 -7.81 8.11
N ILE A 126 -16.98 -7.78 7.68
CA ILE A 126 -17.81 -6.56 7.72
C ILE A 126 -17.94 -5.99 9.14
N SER A 127 -17.93 -6.84 10.16
CA SER A 127 -18.02 -6.45 11.58
C SER A 127 -16.80 -5.67 12.09
N GLU A 128 -15.68 -5.68 11.36
CA GLU A 128 -14.45 -4.98 11.74
C GLU A 128 -14.32 -3.63 11.05
N LEU A 129 -15.18 -3.35 10.06
CA LEU A 129 -15.11 -2.12 9.27
C LEU A 129 -15.71 -0.96 10.07
N PRO A 130 -15.06 0.23 10.10
CA PRO A 130 -15.57 1.38 10.83
C PRO A 130 -16.93 1.84 10.27
N ASP A 131 -17.82 2.39 11.11
CA ASP A 131 -19.21 2.74 10.76
C ASP A 131 -19.36 3.65 9.53
N VAL A 132 -18.35 4.48 9.23
CA VAL A 132 -18.29 5.27 8.00
C VAL A 132 -18.33 4.42 6.73
N PHE A 133 -17.92 3.15 6.81
CA PHE A 133 -18.08 2.14 5.77
C PHE A 133 -19.57 1.99 5.45
N PHE A 134 -20.41 1.72 6.45
CA PHE A 134 -21.85 1.64 6.24
C PHE A 134 -22.40 2.94 5.65
N CYS A 135 -21.97 4.12 6.12
CA CYS A 135 -22.45 5.39 5.58
C CYS A 135 -22.11 5.61 4.10
N ILE A 136 -20.91 5.24 3.63
CA ILE A 136 -20.54 5.34 2.20
C ILE A 136 -21.38 4.38 1.34
N PHE A 137 -21.73 3.19 1.85
CA PHE A 137 -22.61 2.26 1.15
C PHE A 137 -24.11 2.60 1.25
N HIS A 138 -24.54 3.24 2.35
CA HIS A 138 -25.94 3.57 2.61
C HIS A 138 -26.39 4.94 2.08
N HIS A 139 -25.49 5.94 1.99
CA HIS A 139 -25.91 7.29 1.64
C HIS A 139 -26.06 7.51 0.12
N ASP A 140 -25.49 6.65 -0.73
CA ASP A 140 -25.58 6.76 -2.20
C ASP A 140 -25.88 5.43 -2.94
N SER A 141 -26.61 4.48 -2.34
CA SER A 141 -27.12 3.34 -3.13
C SER A 141 -28.53 2.86 -2.74
N PRO A 142 -29.47 2.72 -3.70
CA PRO A 142 -30.81 2.21 -3.45
C PRO A 142 -30.86 0.68 -3.62
N PHE A 143 -29.97 -0.09 -2.97
CA PHE A 143 -30.00 -1.55 -3.10
C PHE A 143 -29.75 -2.28 -1.78
N PRO A 144 -30.69 -3.12 -1.31
CA PRO A 144 -30.52 -3.92 -0.10
C PRO A 144 -29.51 -5.05 -0.38
N LEU A 145 -28.43 -5.07 0.40
CA LEU A 145 -27.39 -6.10 0.35
C LEU A 145 -27.84 -7.33 1.14
N TRP A 146 -28.62 -8.20 0.52
CA TRP A 146 -28.68 -9.60 0.92
C TRP A 146 -28.26 -10.47 -0.26
N GLY A 147 -27.06 -11.05 -0.16
CA GLY A 147 -26.52 -12.03 -1.11
C GLY A 147 -25.79 -11.41 -2.31
N MET A 148 -24.54 -10.99 -2.13
CA MET A 148 -23.71 -10.56 -3.26
C MET A 148 -23.02 -11.75 -3.93
N ASN A 149 -23.44 -12.06 -5.15
CA ASN A 149 -22.76 -12.96 -6.09
C ASN A 149 -21.70 -12.20 -6.93
N HIS A 150 -20.81 -12.94 -7.61
CA HIS A 150 -19.68 -12.51 -8.46
C HIS A 150 -19.88 -11.20 -9.28
N ALA A 151 -21.09 -10.91 -9.74
CA ALA A 151 -21.41 -9.68 -10.49
C ALA A 151 -21.28 -8.38 -9.68
N ALA A 152 -21.42 -8.46 -8.35
CA ALA A 152 -21.37 -7.30 -7.47
C ALA A 152 -19.93 -6.82 -7.22
N GLY A 153 -18.97 -7.75 -7.14
CA GLY A 153 -17.54 -7.43 -7.11
C GLY A 153 -17.06 -6.73 -8.39
N VAL A 154 -17.61 -7.13 -9.55
CA VAL A 154 -17.33 -6.46 -10.83
C VAL A 154 -17.87 -5.02 -10.86
N LYS A 155 -19.00 -4.76 -10.18
CA LYS A 155 -19.60 -3.42 -10.11
C LYS A 155 -18.79 -2.48 -9.20
N MET A 156 -18.23 -3.00 -8.11
CA MET A 156 -17.32 -2.26 -7.22
C MET A 156 -16.00 -1.92 -7.91
N MET A 157 -15.39 -2.89 -8.61
CA MET A 157 -14.22 -2.67 -9.47
C MET A 157 -14.49 -1.59 -10.53
N LYS A 158 -15.69 -1.56 -11.11
CA LYS A 158 -16.06 -0.54 -12.11
C LYS A 158 -16.24 0.86 -11.50
N ILE A 159 -16.67 0.95 -10.25
CA ILE A 159 -16.76 2.23 -9.51
C ILE A 159 -15.36 2.74 -9.13
N LEU A 160 -14.44 1.85 -8.75
CA LEU A 160 -13.04 2.20 -8.51
C LEU A 160 -12.34 2.62 -9.80
N GLN A 161 -12.61 1.93 -10.92
CA GLN A 161 -12.13 2.31 -12.25
C GLN A 161 -12.68 3.68 -12.69
N LEU A 162 -13.98 3.94 -12.48
CA LEU A 162 -14.59 5.24 -12.77
C LEU A 162 -14.03 6.38 -11.89
N LYS A 163 -13.55 6.07 -10.68
CA LYS A 163 -12.81 7.02 -9.84
C LYS A 163 -11.38 7.24 -10.32
N LYS A 164 -10.70 6.20 -10.84
CA LYS A 164 -9.37 6.28 -11.49
C LYS A 164 -9.40 7.11 -12.78
N ASP A 165 -10.48 7.02 -13.56
CA ASP A 165 -10.67 7.80 -14.78
C ASP A 165 -11.04 9.27 -14.50
N LYS A 166 -11.61 9.56 -13.31
CA LYS A 166 -11.99 10.93 -12.89
C LYS A 166 -10.87 11.73 -12.23
N TRP A 167 -9.82 11.08 -11.72
CA TRP A 167 -8.68 11.73 -11.10
C TRP A 167 -7.41 11.24 -11.81
N GLN A 168 -7.18 11.78 -13.00
CA GLN A 168 -5.92 11.64 -13.72
C GLN A 168 -4.92 12.64 -13.11
N PHE A 169 -3.70 12.20 -12.82
CA PHE A 169 -2.55 13.10 -12.86
C PHE A 169 -2.34 13.55 -14.31
#